data_AF-A0A9P8CZ74-F1
#
_entry.id   AF-A0A9P8CZ74-F1
#
_cell.length_a   1.000
_cell.length_b   1.000
_cell.length_c   1.000
_cell.angle_alpha   90.00
_cell.angle_beta   90.00
_cell.angle_gamma   90.00
#
_symmetry.space_group_name_H-M   'P 1'
#
loop_
_entity.id
_entity.type
_entity.pdbx_description
1 polymer ?
#
loop_
_entity_poly.entity_id
_entity_poly.type
_entity_poly.pdbx_seq_one_letter_code
_entity_poly.pdbx_strand_id
1 'polypeptide(L)'
;MASIETRLPRVEIEFCTGCKWHLRAGWMAQELLLTFGNTIGELALIPGKSATFIVRVNGVAVFDRKDHGRFPEMKEVKQLVRTVIAPEMGLGHSDTAVKSAAVGKTSDPATNTEPATSSSVTTPLPDTSAAPSNAVVVDDDAEDSTVHDKECKTCL
;
A
#
# COMPACT_ATOMS: atom_id res chain seq x y z
N MET A 1 27.66 -6.78 14.01
CA MET A 1 26.53 -6.15 13.30
C MET A 1 25.67 -5.46 14.34
N ALA A 2 25.09 -4.29 14.06
CA ALA A 2 24.06 -3.72 14.92
C ALA A 2 22.75 -4.47 14.67
N SER A 3 22.04 -4.85 15.73
CA SER A 3 20.65 -5.33 15.61
C SER A 3 19.73 -4.12 15.42
N ILE A 4 18.83 -4.19 14.46
CA ILE A 4 17.79 -3.16 14.29
C ILE A 4 16.67 -3.46 15.28
N GLU A 5 16.40 -2.52 16.20
CA GLU A 5 15.30 -2.61 17.15
C GLU A 5 14.00 -2.16 16.50
N THR A 6 13.01 -3.06 16.43
CA THR A 6 11.70 -2.78 15.83
C THR A 6 10.74 -2.17 16.83
N ARG A 7 10.07 -1.06 16.46
CA ARG A 7 9.12 -0.38 17.34
C ARG A 7 7.73 -1.02 17.25
N LEU A 8 7.27 -1.59 18.35
CA LEU A 8 5.92 -2.14 18.47
C LEU A 8 4.89 -1.00 18.74
N PRO A 9 3.63 -1.13 18.27
CA PRO A 9 3.12 -2.16 17.37
C PRO A 9 3.70 -2.04 15.95
N ARG A 10 4.16 -3.16 15.40
CA ARG A 10 4.79 -3.24 14.07
C ARG A 10 3.78 -3.75 13.05
N VAL A 11 3.45 -2.95 12.05
CA VAL A 11 2.57 -3.34 10.94
C VAL A 11 3.41 -3.72 9.73
N GLU A 12 3.05 -4.77 9.02
CA GLU A 12 3.67 -5.15 7.74
C GLU A 12 2.64 -5.23 6.63
N ILE A 13 3.06 -4.85 5.43
CA ILE A 13 2.35 -5.18 4.19
C ILE A 13 3.37 -5.85 3.26
N GLU A 14 3.28 -7.16 3.15
CA GLU A 14 4.06 -7.93 2.17
C GLU A 14 3.29 -7.98 0.85
N PHE A 15 3.91 -7.58 -0.25
CA PHE A 15 3.25 -7.43 -1.55
C PHE A 15 4.13 -7.95 -2.69
N CYS A 16 3.53 -8.64 -3.67
CA CYS A 16 4.28 -9.09 -4.82
C CYS A 16 4.72 -7.92 -5.72
N THR A 17 6.04 -7.84 -5.95
CA THR A 17 6.67 -6.85 -6.84
C THR A 17 6.32 -7.09 -8.32
N GLY A 18 6.42 -8.35 -8.78
CA GLY A 18 6.14 -8.75 -10.17
C GLY A 18 4.70 -8.41 -10.60
N CYS A 19 3.72 -8.60 -9.71
CA CYS A 19 2.32 -8.23 -9.99
C CYS A 19 2.06 -6.69 -9.89
N LYS A 20 3.09 -5.88 -9.61
CA LYS A 20 3.06 -4.41 -9.50
C LYS A 20 2.13 -3.84 -8.42
N TRP A 21 1.92 -4.54 -7.30
CA TRP A 21 0.98 -4.11 -6.24
C TRP A 21 1.55 -3.05 -5.27
N HIS A 22 2.73 -2.49 -5.56
CA HIS A 22 3.38 -1.45 -4.76
C HIS A 22 2.47 -0.23 -4.50
N LEU A 23 1.68 0.21 -5.48
CA LEU A 23 0.73 1.33 -5.28
C LEU A 23 -0.36 1.00 -4.26
N ARG A 24 -0.91 -0.24 -4.29
CA ARG A 24 -1.94 -0.68 -3.34
C ARG A 24 -1.36 -0.81 -1.93
N ALA A 25 -0.15 -1.37 -1.80
CA ALA A 25 0.55 -1.46 -0.51
C ALA A 25 0.89 -0.07 0.06
N GLY A 26 1.42 0.83 -0.78
CA GLY A 26 1.78 2.20 -0.39
C GLY A 26 0.58 3.08 -0.02
N TRP A 27 -0.56 2.95 -0.71
CA TRP A 27 -1.81 3.61 -0.30
C TRP A 27 -2.31 3.05 1.04
N MET A 28 -2.29 1.73 1.21
CA MET A 28 -2.72 1.07 2.45
C MET A 28 -1.84 1.44 3.65
N ALA A 29 -0.53 1.61 3.45
CA ALA A 29 0.37 2.16 4.46
C ALA A 29 -0.04 3.58 4.90
N GLN A 30 -0.30 4.47 3.94
CA GLN A 30 -0.73 5.85 4.22
C GLN A 30 -2.06 5.88 4.98
N GLU A 31 -3.06 5.10 4.55
CA GLU A 31 -4.36 5.01 5.21
C GLU A 31 -4.27 4.51 6.66
N LEU A 32 -3.38 3.55 6.95
CA LEU A 32 -3.16 3.04 8.30
C LEU A 32 -2.43 4.08 9.17
N LEU A 33 -1.38 4.72 8.65
CA LEU A 33 -0.65 5.77 9.37
C LEU A 33 -1.53 7.00 9.65
N LEU A 34 -2.41 7.39 8.71
CA LEU A 34 -3.39 8.46 8.90
C LEU A 34 -4.48 8.11 9.93
N THR A 35 -4.83 6.83 10.09
CA THR A 35 -5.88 6.39 11.01
C THR A 35 -5.37 6.21 12.44
N PHE A 36 -4.17 5.62 12.58
CA PHE A 36 -3.63 5.21 13.87
C PHE A 36 -2.54 6.15 14.41
N GLY A 37 -1.90 6.94 13.55
CA GLY A 37 -0.83 7.88 13.92
C GLY A 37 0.24 7.21 14.78
N ASN A 38 0.53 7.83 15.93
CA ASN A 38 1.52 7.37 16.90
C ASN A 38 1.18 6.05 17.61
N THR A 39 0.00 5.45 17.34
CA THR A 39 -0.39 4.12 17.84
C THR A 39 0.31 2.99 17.07
N ILE A 40 0.84 3.27 15.87
CA ILE A 40 1.74 2.37 15.15
C ILE A 40 3.19 2.78 15.48
N GLY A 41 4.00 1.85 15.98
CA GLY A 41 5.42 2.08 16.27
C GLY A 41 6.27 2.13 15.01
N GLU A 42 6.00 1.24 14.06
CA GLU A 42 6.52 1.28 12.68
C GLU A 42 5.61 0.55 11.69
N LEU A 43 5.71 0.93 10.41
CA LEU A 43 5.08 0.20 9.30
C LEU A 43 6.14 -0.16 8.25
N ALA A 44 6.20 -1.44 7.88
CA ALA A 44 7.10 -1.97 6.88
C ALA A 44 6.36 -2.35 5.59
N LEU A 45 6.81 -1.83 4.44
CA LEU A 45 6.46 -2.36 3.13
C LEU A 45 7.50 -3.40 2.73
N ILE A 46 7.08 -4.66 2.53
CA ILE A 46 7.98 -5.79 2.31
C ILE A 46 7.81 -6.31 0.88
N PRO A 47 8.86 -6.27 0.03
CA PRO A 47 8.87 -6.92 -1.27
C PRO A 47 8.71 -8.45 -1.12
N GLY A 48 7.57 -8.96 -1.58
CA GLY A 48 7.26 -10.39 -1.63
C GLY A 48 7.27 -10.95 -3.06
N LYS A 49 7.11 -12.27 -3.16
CA LYS A 49 7.08 -13.03 -4.43
C LYS A 49 5.68 -13.58 -4.73
N SER A 50 5.54 -14.25 -5.87
CA SER A 50 4.51 -15.29 -6.12
C SER A 50 3.07 -14.93 -5.74
N ALA A 51 2.63 -13.71 -6.07
CA ALA A 51 1.27 -13.20 -5.86
C ALA A 51 0.82 -13.05 -4.40
N THR A 52 1.78 -12.90 -3.49
CA THR A 52 1.57 -12.57 -2.08
C THR A 52 0.96 -11.17 -1.91
N PHE A 53 -0.07 -11.06 -1.06
CA PHE A 53 -0.50 -9.79 -0.48
C PHE A 53 -1.01 -10.07 0.95
N ILE A 54 -0.13 -9.88 1.94
CA ILE A 54 -0.37 -10.23 3.35
C ILE A 54 -0.22 -8.97 4.20
N VAL A 55 -1.17 -8.75 5.11
CA VAL A 55 -1.05 -7.76 6.18
C VAL A 55 -0.72 -8.48 7.48
N ARG A 56 0.37 -8.09 8.14
CA ARG A 56 0.76 -8.61 9.46
C ARG A 56 0.75 -7.50 10.52
N VAL A 57 0.49 -7.89 11.77
CA VAL A 57 0.67 -7.05 12.95
C VAL A 57 1.47 -7.84 13.98
N ASN A 58 2.59 -7.29 14.43
CA ASN A 58 3.55 -7.96 15.33
C ASN A 58 3.96 -9.37 14.85
N GLY A 59 4.06 -9.55 13.53
CA GLY A 59 4.38 -10.83 12.87
C GLY A 59 3.18 -11.77 12.65
N VAL A 60 2.02 -11.52 13.26
CA VAL A 60 0.80 -12.32 13.07
C VAL A 60 0.06 -11.85 11.81
N ALA A 61 -0.26 -12.76 10.89
CA ALA A 61 -1.08 -12.44 9.73
C ALA A 61 -2.52 -12.12 10.16
N VAL A 62 -2.98 -10.91 9.84
CA VAL A 62 -4.37 -10.48 10.04
C VAL A 62 -5.20 -10.56 8.76
N PHE A 63 -4.56 -10.62 7.60
CA PHE A 63 -5.19 -10.89 6.30
C PHE A 63 -4.17 -11.50 5.32
N ASP A 64 -4.56 -12.53 4.56
CA ASP A 64 -3.84 -13.03 3.38
C ASP A 64 -4.78 -13.08 2.16
N ARG A 65 -4.37 -12.46 1.04
CA ARG A 65 -5.07 -12.56 -0.26
C ARG A 65 -5.30 -14.01 -0.69
N LYS A 66 -4.36 -14.92 -0.39
CA LYS A 66 -4.41 -16.32 -0.80
C LYS A 66 -5.57 -17.07 -0.15
N ASP A 67 -5.82 -16.81 1.13
CA ASP A 67 -6.91 -17.45 1.88
C ASP A 67 -8.27 -16.83 1.56
N HIS A 68 -8.32 -15.52 1.32
CA HIS A 68 -9.57 -14.81 1.00
C HIS A 68 -9.93 -14.77 -0.51
N GLY A 69 -9.01 -15.14 -1.40
CA GLY A 69 -9.19 -15.08 -2.86
C GLY A 69 -9.33 -13.67 -3.46
N ARG A 70 -9.10 -12.62 -2.66
CA ARG A 70 -9.32 -11.20 -3.03
C ARG A 70 -8.34 -10.27 -2.32
N PHE A 71 -8.35 -9.00 -2.69
CA PHE A 71 -7.72 -7.95 -1.89
C PHE A 71 -8.60 -7.57 -0.69
N PRO A 72 -8.00 -7.07 0.41
CA PRO A 72 -8.77 -6.60 1.54
C PRO A 72 -9.35 -5.21 1.26
N GLU A 73 -10.51 -4.92 1.82
CA GLU A 73 -11.05 -3.55 1.82
C GLU A 73 -10.36 -2.69 2.88
N MET A 74 -10.20 -1.39 2.63
CA MET A 74 -9.50 -0.50 3.57
C MET A 74 -10.13 -0.50 4.98
N LYS A 75 -11.46 -0.57 5.01
CA LYS A 75 -12.26 -0.66 6.22
C LYS A 75 -11.99 -1.95 7.01
N GLU A 76 -11.90 -3.07 6.31
CA GLU A 76 -11.56 -4.39 6.87
C GLU A 76 -10.14 -4.38 7.46
N VAL A 77 -9.14 -3.86 6.75
CA VAL A 77 -7.77 -3.77 7.30
C VAL A 77 -7.71 -2.88 8.54
N LYS A 78 -8.41 -1.73 8.54
CA LYS A 78 -8.48 -0.86 9.72
C LYS A 78 -9.15 -1.56 10.92
N GLN A 79 -10.25 -2.29 10.71
CA GLN A 79 -10.89 -3.10 11.76
C GLN A 79 -9.95 -4.19 12.31
N LEU A 80 -9.28 -4.94 11.42
CA LEU A 80 -8.37 -6.04 11.77
C LEU A 80 -7.14 -5.54 12.53
N VAL A 81 -6.47 -4.50 12.02
CA VAL A 81 -5.28 -3.90 12.66
C VAL A 81 -5.63 -3.34 14.03
N ARG A 82 -6.74 -2.59 14.15
CA ARG A 82 -7.22 -2.09 15.45
C ARG A 82 -7.38 -3.21 16.47
N THR A 83 -8.03 -4.32 16.08
CA THR A 83 -8.34 -5.43 16.98
C THR A 83 -7.08 -6.02 17.63
N VAL A 84 -5.90 -5.82 17.04
CA VAL A 84 -4.59 -6.17 17.62
C VAL A 84 -3.93 -5.01 18.36
N ILE A 85 -4.00 -3.76 17.87
CA ILE A 85 -3.19 -2.64 18.41
C ILE A 85 -3.91 -1.70 19.38
N ALA A 86 -5.23 -1.55 19.28
CA ALA A 86 -6.02 -0.62 20.10
C ALA A 86 -7.53 -1.00 20.12
N PRO A 87 -7.94 -2.11 20.78
CA PRO A 87 -9.31 -2.61 20.71
C PRO A 87 -10.41 -1.58 21.03
N GLU A 88 -10.16 -0.71 22.03
CA GLU A 88 -11.09 0.33 22.49
C GLU A 88 -11.22 1.54 21.55
N MET A 89 -10.47 1.59 20.43
CA MET A 89 -10.49 2.73 19.51
C MET A 89 -11.70 2.68 18.55
N GLY A 90 -12.54 3.71 18.60
CA GLY A 90 -13.57 3.93 17.58
C GLY A 90 -12.95 4.35 16.24
N LEU A 91 -13.36 3.71 15.14
CA LEU A 91 -12.98 4.02 13.77
C LEU A 91 -14.12 4.71 12.98
N GLY A 92 -15.21 5.06 13.66
CA GLY A 92 -16.33 5.84 13.14
C GLY A 92 -17.08 5.11 12.03
N HIS A 93 -17.14 5.71 10.84
CA HIS A 93 -17.74 5.08 9.65
C HIS A 93 -17.14 3.70 9.31
N SER A 94 -15.92 3.42 9.78
CA SER A 94 -15.25 2.14 9.58
C SER A 94 -15.73 1.04 10.54
N ASP A 95 -16.48 1.35 11.62
CA ASP A 95 -16.91 0.35 12.62
C ASP A 95 -18.14 -0.45 12.21
N THR A 96 -19.01 0.10 11.36
CA THR A 96 -20.16 -0.63 10.79
C THR A 96 -19.69 -1.94 10.14
N ALA A 97 -20.50 -3.00 10.16
CA ALA A 97 -20.15 -4.26 9.49
C ALA A 97 -19.70 -4.06 8.02
N VAL A 98 -18.73 -4.85 7.56
CA VAL A 98 -18.34 -4.92 6.14
C VAL A 98 -19.34 -5.84 5.43
N LYS A 99 -20.01 -5.33 4.39
CA LYS A 99 -20.92 -6.16 3.58
C LYS A 99 -20.10 -7.02 2.63
N SER A 100 -19.71 -8.21 3.08
CA SER A 100 -19.08 -9.24 2.23
C SER A 100 -19.98 -9.52 1.02
N ALA A 101 -19.54 -9.11 -0.17
CA ALA A 101 -20.41 -8.95 -1.33
C ALA A 101 -20.65 -10.27 -2.08
N ALA A 102 -21.78 -10.92 -1.79
CA ALA A 102 -22.35 -11.92 -2.68
C ALA A 102 -23.28 -11.26 -3.71
N VAL A 103 -22.93 -11.37 -5.00
CA VAL A 103 -23.76 -11.18 -6.21
C VAL A 103 -24.69 -9.94 -6.23
N GLY A 104 -24.24 -8.88 -6.90
CA GLY A 104 -24.94 -7.59 -6.91
C GLY A 104 -26.13 -7.42 -7.87
N LYS A 105 -26.56 -6.16 -7.98
CA LYS A 105 -27.12 -5.57 -9.21
C LYS A 105 -26.86 -4.07 -9.26
N THR A 106 -26.87 -3.49 -10.46
CA THR A 106 -26.52 -2.09 -10.76
C THR A 106 -27.74 -1.17 -10.85
N SER A 107 -27.55 0.11 -10.49
CA SER A 107 -28.33 1.25 -11.00
C SER A 107 -27.59 2.57 -10.72
N ASP A 108 -27.32 3.36 -11.76
CA ASP A 108 -26.66 4.66 -11.72
C ASP A 108 -27.55 5.78 -11.11
N PRO A 109 -27.03 7.01 -10.90
CA PRO A 109 -27.27 8.00 -11.96
C PRO A 109 -26.16 9.06 -12.20
N ALA A 110 -25.89 9.30 -13.48
CA ALA A 110 -25.75 10.59 -14.18
C ALA A 110 -25.17 11.87 -13.50
N THR A 111 -24.09 12.35 -14.12
CA THR A 111 -23.93 13.73 -14.68
C THR A 111 -23.87 14.97 -13.78
N ASN A 112 -22.74 15.68 -13.85
CA ASN A 112 -22.58 17.13 -14.17
C ASN A 112 -21.09 17.37 -14.51
N THR A 113 -20.66 17.87 -15.67
CA THR A 113 -20.96 19.15 -16.38
C THR A 113 -20.18 20.33 -15.78
N GLU A 114 -19.15 20.78 -16.51
CA GLU A 114 -18.32 21.97 -16.22
C GLU A 114 -19.09 23.29 -16.47
N PRO A 115 -18.58 24.42 -15.94
CA PRO A 115 -18.06 25.41 -16.89
C PRO A 115 -16.71 26.02 -16.49
N ALA A 116 -15.98 26.53 -17.48
CA ALA A 116 -14.66 27.14 -17.33
C ALA A 116 -14.70 28.64 -16.99
N THR A 117 -13.56 29.19 -16.54
CA THR A 117 -13.13 30.57 -16.85
C THR A 117 -11.61 30.69 -16.70
N SER A 118 -10.99 31.62 -17.44
CA SER A 118 -9.54 31.81 -17.50
C SER A 118 -9.03 32.97 -16.65
N SER A 119 -7.80 32.89 -16.15
CA SER A 119 -6.96 34.06 -15.83
C SER A 119 -5.49 33.66 -15.81
N SER A 120 -4.68 34.36 -16.60
CA SER A 120 -3.24 34.11 -16.74
C SER A 120 -2.43 35.02 -15.82
N VAL A 121 -1.44 34.46 -15.11
CA VAL A 121 -0.40 35.25 -14.44
C VAL A 121 0.96 34.71 -14.87
N THR A 122 1.70 35.52 -15.62
CA THR A 122 3.08 35.23 -16.04
C THR A 122 4.05 35.75 -14.98
N THR A 123 5.04 34.94 -14.60
CA THR A 123 6.22 35.41 -13.84
C THR A 123 7.44 34.58 -14.26
N PRO A 124 8.62 35.17 -14.53
CA PRO A 124 9.76 34.43 -15.07
C PRO A 124 10.47 33.53 -14.03
N LEU A 125 11.09 32.46 -14.50
CA LEU A 125 12.11 31.73 -13.74
C LEU A 125 13.44 32.51 -13.78
N PRO A 126 14.24 32.49 -12.70
CA PRO A 126 15.67 32.74 -12.77
C PRO A 126 16.44 31.47 -13.20
N ASP A 127 17.41 31.62 -14.09
CA ASP A 127 18.39 30.57 -14.37
C ASP A 127 19.29 30.31 -13.16
N THR A 128 19.61 29.04 -12.88
CA THR A 128 20.82 28.68 -12.13
C THR A 128 21.32 27.31 -12.58
N SER A 129 22.33 27.30 -13.44
CA SER A 129 23.07 26.09 -13.83
C SER A 129 24.18 25.80 -12.83
N ALA A 130 24.14 24.62 -12.18
CA ALA A 130 25.30 23.86 -11.74
C ALA A 130 24.87 22.50 -11.15
N ALA A 131 25.23 21.40 -11.82
CA ALA A 131 25.15 20.05 -11.25
C ALA A 131 26.51 19.35 -11.41
N PRO A 132 27.19 18.94 -10.32
CA PRO A 132 28.40 18.14 -10.41
C PRO A 132 28.04 16.68 -10.69
N SER A 133 28.38 16.20 -11.88
CA SER A 133 28.23 14.78 -12.24
C SER A 133 29.13 13.89 -11.39
N ASN A 134 28.55 12.86 -10.77
CA ASN A 134 29.27 11.68 -10.29
C ASN A 134 28.33 10.47 -10.22
N ALA A 135 27.93 9.97 -11.39
CA ALA A 135 27.29 8.67 -11.51
C ALA A 135 28.37 7.59 -11.46
N VAL A 136 28.51 6.93 -10.31
CA VAL A 136 29.25 5.65 -10.25
C VAL A 136 28.38 4.62 -10.93
N VAL A 137 28.79 4.19 -12.13
CA VAL A 137 28.27 2.95 -12.71
C VAL A 137 28.67 1.79 -11.80
N VAL A 138 27.66 1.07 -11.33
CA VAL A 138 27.82 -0.26 -10.76
C VAL A 138 27.42 -1.22 -11.87
N ASP A 139 28.31 -2.12 -12.27
CA ASP A 139 28.03 -3.06 -13.35
C ASP A 139 26.82 -3.96 -13.02
N ASP A 140 26.02 -4.23 -14.04
CA ASP A 140 24.76 -4.96 -13.95
C ASP A 140 25.05 -6.47 -13.86
N ASP A 141 25.23 -6.96 -12.63
CA ASP A 141 25.44 -8.40 -12.35
C ASP A 141 24.16 -9.16 -12.69
N ALA A 142 24.20 -9.93 -13.79
CA ALA A 142 22.99 -10.36 -14.49
C ALA A 142 22.15 -11.39 -13.70
N GLU A 143 21.05 -10.93 -13.09
CA GLU A 143 20.06 -11.84 -12.51
C GLU A 143 19.49 -12.80 -13.57
N ASP A 144 19.36 -14.08 -13.21
CA ASP A 144 18.79 -15.11 -14.08
C ASP A 144 17.29 -14.86 -14.30
N SER A 145 16.99 -14.16 -15.41
CA SER A 145 15.64 -13.80 -15.81
C SER A 145 14.67 -14.99 -15.91
N THR A 146 15.17 -16.23 -16.07
CA THR A 146 14.33 -17.43 -16.17
C THR A 146 13.70 -17.85 -14.84
N VAL A 147 14.10 -17.25 -13.71
CA VAL A 147 13.47 -17.45 -12.40
C VAL A 147 12.15 -16.66 -12.30
N HIS A 148 12.15 -15.41 -12.78
CA HIS A 148 11.02 -14.49 -12.62
C HIS A 148 9.74 -15.00 -13.31
N ASP A 149 9.87 -15.56 -14.52
CA ASP A 149 8.74 -16.10 -15.30
C ASP A 149 7.98 -17.25 -14.62
N LYS A 150 8.68 -18.05 -13.81
CA LYS A 150 8.09 -19.24 -13.17
C LYS A 150 7.24 -18.87 -11.96
N GLU A 151 7.71 -17.91 -11.16
CA GLU A 151 6.98 -17.38 -10.00
C GLU A 151 5.85 -16.41 -10.41
N CYS A 152 5.93 -15.79 -11.59
CA CYS A 152 4.90 -14.88 -12.10
C CYS A 152 3.56 -15.56 -12.44
N LYS A 153 3.52 -16.88 -12.66
CA LYS A 153 2.29 -17.59 -13.09
C LYS A 153 1.12 -17.54 -12.09
N THR A 154 1.34 -17.18 -10.83
CA THR A 154 0.27 -16.99 -9.84
C THR A 154 -0.19 -15.52 -9.70
N CYS A 155 0.45 -14.56 -10.38
CA CYS A 155 0.12 -13.12 -10.28
C CYS A 155 -1.24 -12.73 -10.87
N LEU A 156 -1.86 -13.61 -11.65
CA LEU A 156 -3.12 -13.41 -12.36
C LEU A 156 -4.32 -13.79 -11.46
#